data_AF-A0A6V8L2M9-F1
#
_entry.id   AF-A0A6V8L2M9-F1
#
_cell.length_a   1.000
_cell.length_b   1.000
_cell.length_c   1.000
_cell.angle_alpha   90.00
_cell.angle_beta   90.00
_cell.angle_gamma   90.00
#
_symmetry.space_group_name_H-M   'P 1'
#
loop_
_entity.id
_entity.type
_entity.pdbx_description
1 polymer ?
#
loop_
_entity_poly.entity_id
_entity_poly.type
_entity_poly.pdbx_seq_one_letter_code
_entity_poly.pdbx_strand_id
1 'polypeptide(L)'
;MLNLSSWAIQRESLGDWLTREVATRYEIPIRHVRDWIASDQLIPLLDGLDEVTAEHRAACVKAINDFRAQHGSVPIAICCRSEEYAELSQHLRVYGTVTILPLSRAQVDRFLDRAGAGVAGVRAALTADPTLWEMVESPLMLSIMALAFRDSPPEPSDPGELADERRQQIFRAYVRTMLRHRRSARYSPEETTRYLTTLAEHLQDQSQTVFTLDLINPRWLPMRGWRGHRWLASINGVLWGAFGAAALAAIAALAYGWRGAFLGAVAGAGFGLPATRRIDSWRSTKQQEWANQGNDRTHTAGDWLFATLLPIVIPEFWRPLGMALAGGVASGLVLGWSAGVSTVLAYGLATLVALYLGAALAYTYAFVSEKATQRESRGEVPSPRVRAALRPGIIAAGAAGVLVGVGTALIVAGPLTLVEGRRFGLVAGAGAALYALSTVGVYGALEQALLRTWLHKAGRFPKPGRPFLDHAVQCLFLRPVGGGYIFVHRELLEYFAELSAPSPAGRRRPGP
;
A
#
# COMPACT_ATOMS: atom_id res chain seq x y z
N MET A 1 -2.04 -4.44 22.79
CA MET A 1 -0.75 -4.94 22.25
C MET A 1 -0.59 -4.36 20.85
N LEU A 2 0.55 -3.73 20.56
CA LEU A 2 0.82 -2.97 19.34
C LEU A 2 2.12 -3.49 18.73
N ASN A 3 2.20 -3.67 17.41
CA ASN A 3 3.38 -4.23 16.75
C ASN A 3 4.30 -3.08 16.27
N LEU A 4 5.56 -3.08 16.72
CA LEU A 4 6.57 -2.06 16.43
C LEU A 4 7.01 -2.00 14.97
N SER A 5 6.82 -3.07 14.18
CA SER A 5 7.08 -3.02 12.74
C SER A 5 6.25 -1.94 12.02
N SER A 6 5.03 -1.63 12.52
CA SER A 6 4.21 -0.55 11.93
C SER A 6 4.75 0.85 12.26
N TRP A 7 5.53 1.01 13.33
CA TRP A 7 6.20 2.28 13.66
C TRP A 7 7.25 2.63 12.60
N ALA A 8 8.00 1.64 12.11
CA ALA A 8 9.06 1.82 11.12
C ALA A 8 8.59 2.44 9.80
N ILE A 9 7.28 2.35 9.49
CA ILE A 9 6.68 2.91 8.28
C ILE A 9 6.71 4.44 8.29
N GLN A 10 6.34 5.06 9.42
CA GLN A 10 6.17 6.53 9.52
C GLN A 10 7.23 7.20 10.40
N ARG A 11 7.86 6.47 11.34
CA ARG A 11 8.95 6.95 12.21
C ARG A 11 8.61 8.23 12.99
N GLU A 12 7.35 8.36 13.40
CA GLU A 12 6.84 9.48 14.19
C GLU A 12 7.28 9.37 15.67
N SER A 13 6.94 10.37 16.48
CA SER A 13 7.07 10.26 17.94
C SER A 13 6.29 9.03 18.43
N LEU A 14 6.78 8.34 19.47
CA LEU A 14 6.08 7.14 19.95
C LEU A 14 4.67 7.49 20.46
N GLY A 15 4.48 8.67 21.07
CA GLY A 15 3.18 9.13 21.55
C GLY A 15 2.16 9.34 20.42
N ASP A 16 2.56 9.96 19.31
CA ASP A 16 1.69 10.15 18.15
C ASP A 16 1.39 8.83 17.45
N TRP A 17 2.40 7.97 17.32
CA TRP A 17 2.21 6.62 16.79
C TRP A 17 1.25 5.80 17.66
N LEU A 18 1.43 5.79 18.99
CA LEU A 18 0.52 5.13 19.94
C LEU A 18 -0.90 5.68 19.81
N THR A 19 -1.02 7.02 19.73
CA THR A 19 -2.30 7.70 19.55
C THR A 19 -3.02 7.19 18.31
N ARG A 20 -2.33 7.18 17.17
CA ARG A 20 -2.89 6.76 15.89
C ARG A 20 -3.21 5.26 15.88
N GLU A 21 -2.30 4.42 16.33
CA GLU A 21 -2.47 2.96 16.33
C GLU A 21 -3.61 2.54 17.25
N VAL A 22 -3.71 3.09 18.46
CA VAL A 22 -4.80 2.76 19.40
C VAL A 22 -6.13 3.26 18.89
N ALA A 23 -6.18 4.51 18.41
CA ALA A 23 -7.41 5.08 17.84
C ALA A 23 -7.91 4.26 16.64
N THR A 24 -6.99 3.79 15.80
CA THR A 24 -7.31 2.99 14.61
C THR A 24 -7.72 1.57 14.98
N ARG A 25 -6.91 0.89 15.80
CA ARG A 25 -7.10 -0.53 16.11
C ARG A 25 -8.31 -0.80 17.00
N TYR A 26 -8.60 0.12 17.92
CA TYR A 26 -9.68 -0.03 18.89
C TYR A 26 -10.88 0.86 18.58
N GLU A 27 -10.86 1.60 17.45
CA GLU A 27 -11.92 2.52 17.01
C GLU A 27 -12.27 3.60 18.06
N ILE A 28 -11.25 4.03 18.81
CA ILE A 28 -11.39 5.03 19.87
C ILE A 28 -11.11 6.42 19.27
N PRO A 29 -11.93 7.45 19.54
CA PRO A 29 -11.66 8.79 19.04
C PRO A 29 -10.29 9.32 19.48
N ILE A 30 -9.54 9.89 18.53
CA ILE A 30 -8.13 10.28 18.71
C ILE A 30 -7.89 11.21 19.91
N ARG A 31 -8.87 12.07 20.22
CA ARG A 31 -8.83 12.98 21.38
C ARG A 31 -8.70 12.22 22.69
N HIS A 32 -9.47 11.15 22.87
CA HIS A 32 -9.47 10.39 24.13
C HIS A 32 -8.15 9.63 24.32
N VAL A 33 -7.57 9.13 23.23
CA VAL A 33 -6.27 8.46 23.29
C VAL A 33 -5.15 9.45 23.65
N ARG A 34 -5.18 10.67 23.08
CA ARG A 34 -4.24 11.73 23.46
C ARG A 34 -4.35 12.10 24.94
N ASP A 35 -5.58 12.25 25.43
CA ASP A 35 -5.84 12.57 26.84
C ASP A 35 -5.29 11.46 27.76
N TRP A 36 -5.48 10.18 27.40
CA TRP A 36 -4.94 9.04 28.16
C TRP A 36 -3.42 8.98 28.17
N ILE A 37 -2.76 9.28 27.04
CA ILE A 37 -1.30 9.34 26.98
C ILE A 37 -0.78 10.52 27.81
N ALA A 38 -1.38 11.71 27.67
CA ALA A 38 -1.00 12.89 28.43
C ALA A 38 -1.21 12.73 29.94
N SER A 39 -2.17 11.90 30.34
CA SER A 39 -2.52 11.63 31.75
C SER A 39 -1.89 10.35 32.30
N ASP A 40 -0.95 9.73 31.59
CA ASP A 40 -0.26 8.49 32.00
C ASP A 40 -1.20 7.28 32.27
N GLN A 41 -2.38 7.25 31.63
CA GLN A 41 -3.41 6.21 31.85
C GLN A 41 -3.30 5.01 30.90
N LEU A 42 -2.34 5.02 29.97
CA LEU A 42 -2.18 3.99 28.95
C LEU A 42 -0.90 3.18 29.19
N ILE A 43 -1.04 1.86 29.42
CA ILE A 43 0.09 0.92 29.56
C ILE A 43 0.41 0.32 28.18
N PRO A 44 1.53 0.69 27.54
CA PRO A 44 1.86 0.18 26.21
C PRO A 44 2.44 -1.25 26.31
N LEU A 45 1.86 -2.16 25.53
CA LEU A 45 2.40 -3.50 25.28
C LEU A 45 2.90 -3.54 23.84
N LEU A 46 4.22 -3.43 23.67
CA LEU A 46 4.89 -3.30 22.38
C LEU A 46 5.49 -4.64 21.95
N ASP A 47 5.13 -5.10 20.78
CA ASP A 47 5.53 -6.41 20.24
C ASP A 47 6.47 -6.26 19.04
N GLY A 48 7.44 -7.16 18.90
CA GLY A 48 8.26 -7.30 17.69
C GLY A 48 9.26 -6.17 17.44
N LEU A 49 10.08 -5.78 18.44
CA LEU A 49 11.19 -4.85 18.19
C LEU A 49 12.22 -5.41 17.18
N ASP A 50 12.40 -6.73 17.15
CA ASP A 50 13.25 -7.45 16.19
C ASP A 50 12.68 -7.38 14.75
N GLU A 51 11.37 -7.23 14.59
CA GLU A 51 10.71 -7.05 13.28
C GLU A 51 10.95 -5.65 12.67
N VAL A 52 11.51 -4.71 13.44
CA VAL A 52 11.96 -3.42 12.91
C VAL A 52 13.29 -3.64 12.16
N THR A 53 13.34 -3.15 10.92
CA THR A 53 14.54 -3.25 10.06
C THR A 53 15.77 -2.69 10.77
N ALA A 54 16.93 -3.33 10.58
CA ALA A 54 18.17 -2.97 11.28
C ALA A 54 18.53 -1.48 11.13
N GLU A 55 18.27 -0.90 9.94
CA GLU A 55 18.49 0.52 9.64
C GLU A 55 17.69 1.47 10.55
N HIS A 56 16.50 1.07 10.98
CA HIS A 56 15.59 1.94 11.74
C HIS A 56 15.45 1.54 13.22
N ARG A 57 16.01 0.40 13.61
CA ARG A 57 15.88 -0.15 14.97
C ARG A 57 16.46 0.79 16.03
N ALA A 58 17.63 1.40 15.77
CA ALA A 58 18.24 2.36 16.69
C ALA A 58 17.35 3.60 16.92
N ALA A 59 16.71 4.10 15.86
CA ALA A 59 15.76 5.21 15.96
C ALA A 59 14.49 4.81 16.74
N CYS A 60 14.02 3.57 16.57
CA CYS A 60 12.89 3.03 17.32
C CYS A 60 13.18 2.97 18.82
N VAL A 61 14.34 2.43 19.20
CA VAL A 61 14.80 2.39 20.59
C VAL A 61 14.92 3.79 21.18
N LYS A 62 15.45 4.76 20.41
CA LYS A 62 15.51 6.16 20.83
C LYS A 62 14.11 6.73 21.09
N ALA A 63 13.16 6.52 20.19
CA ALA A 63 11.78 7.01 20.36
C ALA A 63 11.10 6.42 21.60
N ILE A 64 11.35 5.14 21.90
CA ILE A 64 10.88 4.49 23.14
C ILE A 64 11.50 5.13 24.38
N ASN A 65 12.82 5.33 24.36
CA ASN A 65 13.53 5.96 25.48
C ASN A 65 13.10 7.42 25.70
N ASP A 66 12.83 8.17 24.64
CA ASP A 66 12.33 9.54 24.70
C ASP A 66 10.90 9.59 25.29
N PHE A 67 10.01 8.70 24.84
CA PHE A 67 8.67 8.57 25.41
C PHE A 67 8.71 8.24 26.90
N ARG A 68 9.58 7.31 27.30
CA ARG A 68 9.81 6.97 28.71
C ARG A 68 10.37 8.11 29.54
N ALA A 69 11.19 8.98 28.94
CA ALA A 69 11.71 10.15 29.65
C ALA A 69 10.59 11.16 29.97
N GLN A 70 9.56 11.23 29.12
CA GLN A 70 8.40 12.10 29.29
C GLN A 70 7.33 11.48 30.20
N HIS A 71 7.15 10.16 30.13
CA HIS A 71 6.09 9.39 30.81
C HIS A 71 6.68 8.34 31.77
N GLY A 72 7.66 8.74 32.60
CA GLY A 72 8.48 7.82 33.40
C GLY A 72 7.72 6.92 34.39
N SER A 73 6.53 7.36 34.81
CA SER A 73 5.60 6.63 35.69
C SER A 73 4.91 5.45 35.02
N VAL A 74 4.83 5.44 33.68
CA VAL A 74 4.02 4.48 32.94
C VAL A 74 4.76 3.16 32.78
N PRO A 75 4.20 2.03 33.26
CA PRO A 75 4.74 0.71 32.96
C PRO A 75 4.69 0.43 31.46
N ILE A 76 5.74 -0.22 30.93
CA ILE A 76 5.82 -0.60 29.53
C ILE A 76 6.41 -2.00 29.41
N ALA A 77 5.82 -2.81 28.54
CA ALA A 77 6.37 -4.12 28.19
C ALA A 77 6.74 -4.13 26.71
N ILE A 78 7.94 -4.64 26.40
CA ILE A 78 8.51 -4.68 25.06
C ILE A 78 8.98 -6.10 24.79
N CYS A 79 8.53 -6.70 23.70
CA CYS A 79 9.00 -8.01 23.24
C CYS A 79 10.07 -7.84 22.15
N CYS A 80 11.14 -8.62 22.26
CA CYS A 80 12.22 -8.69 21.29
C CYS A 80 12.87 -10.08 21.37
N ARG A 81 13.45 -10.56 20.28
CA ARG A 81 14.32 -11.74 20.27
C ARG A 81 15.65 -11.44 20.97
N SER A 82 16.22 -12.47 21.61
CA SER A 82 17.41 -12.32 22.45
C SER A 82 18.66 -11.88 21.68
N GLU A 83 18.84 -12.36 20.45
CA GLU A 83 19.99 -12.03 19.60
C GLU A 83 19.93 -10.56 19.16
N GLU A 84 18.81 -10.13 18.58
CA GLU A 84 18.61 -8.75 18.15
C GLU A 84 18.61 -7.76 19.32
N TYR A 85 18.20 -8.19 20.52
CA TYR A 85 18.31 -7.38 21.73
C TYR A 85 19.77 -7.17 22.16
N ALA A 86 20.61 -8.20 22.05
CA ALA A 86 22.04 -8.12 22.37
C ALA A 86 22.80 -7.21 21.39
N GLU A 87 22.33 -7.11 20.14
CA GLU A 87 22.91 -6.26 19.08
C GLU A 87 22.45 -4.80 19.13
N LEU A 88 21.57 -4.41 20.06
CA LEU A 88 21.09 -3.04 20.13
C LEU A 88 22.24 -2.07 20.47
N SER A 89 22.40 -1.05 19.63
CA SER A 89 23.40 0.01 19.83
C SER A 89 23.11 0.90 21.04
N GLN A 90 21.88 0.90 21.55
CA GLN A 90 21.45 1.60 22.74
C GLN A 90 20.59 0.68 23.59
N HIS A 91 20.79 0.70 24.90
CA HIS A 91 19.94 -0.05 25.81
C HIS A 91 18.57 0.64 25.96
N LEU A 92 17.52 -0.18 26.00
CA LEU A 92 16.20 0.26 26.41
C LEU A 92 16.25 0.65 27.89
N ARG A 93 15.71 1.81 28.22
CA ARG A 93 15.60 2.31 29.60
C ARG A 93 14.49 1.58 30.34
N VAL A 94 14.58 0.26 30.53
CA VAL A 94 13.56 -0.58 31.16
C VAL A 94 13.87 -0.97 32.60
N TYR A 95 12.83 -1.33 33.36
CA TYR A 95 12.96 -1.74 34.77
C TYR A 95 13.70 -3.07 34.93
N GLY A 96 13.60 -3.95 33.93
CA GLY A 96 14.26 -5.24 33.90
C GLY A 96 13.97 -6.00 32.61
N THR A 97 14.65 -7.11 32.43
CA THR A 97 14.49 -8.01 31.29
C THR A 97 14.01 -9.36 31.78
N VAL A 98 13.01 -9.92 31.09
CA VAL A 98 12.49 -11.26 31.34
C VAL A 98 12.74 -12.10 30.10
N THR A 99 13.44 -13.22 30.25
CA THR A 99 13.74 -14.14 29.16
C THR A 99 12.82 -15.35 29.22
N ILE A 100 12.19 -15.68 28.09
CA ILE A 100 11.39 -16.91 27.95
C ILE A 100 12.35 -18.06 27.65
N LEU A 101 12.36 -19.07 28.51
CA LEU A 101 13.18 -20.27 28.33
C LEU A 101 12.46 -21.31 27.46
N PRO A 102 13.20 -22.19 26.76
CA PRO A 102 12.62 -23.33 26.07
C PRO A 102 11.80 -24.21 27.02
N LEU A 103 10.80 -24.91 26.49
CA LEU A 103 9.95 -25.80 27.27
C LEU A 103 10.74 -26.99 27.79
N SER A 104 10.63 -27.24 29.10
CA SER A 104 11.11 -28.49 29.68
C SER A 104 10.20 -29.66 29.30
N ARG A 105 10.76 -30.88 29.28
CA ARG A 105 9.99 -32.12 29.01
C ARG A 105 8.75 -32.23 29.89
N ALA A 106 8.87 -31.95 31.19
CA ALA A 106 7.76 -32.00 32.13
C ALA A 106 6.63 -30.99 31.81
N GLN A 107 6.95 -29.84 31.20
CA GLN A 107 5.94 -28.89 30.74
C GLN A 107 5.25 -29.38 29.45
N VAL A 108 6.00 -30.00 28.54
CA VAL A 108 5.45 -30.61 27.31
C VAL A 108 4.50 -31.75 27.69
N ASP A 109 4.91 -32.67 28.56
CA ASP A 109 4.07 -33.78 29.02
C ASP A 109 2.78 -33.27 29.66
N ARG A 110 2.89 -32.27 30.55
CA ARG A 110 1.73 -31.63 31.19
C ARG A 110 0.78 -30.98 30.18
N PHE A 111 1.31 -30.38 29.12
CA PHE A 111 0.49 -29.82 28.04
C PHE A 111 -0.24 -30.95 27.29
N LEU A 112 0.46 -32.02 26.94
CA LEU A 112 -0.12 -33.17 26.24
C LEU A 112 -1.18 -33.88 27.10
N ASP A 113 -0.98 -33.98 28.42
CA ASP A 113 -1.93 -34.54 29.39
C ASP A 113 -3.22 -33.75 29.46
N ARG A 114 -3.12 -32.41 29.49
CA ARG A 114 -4.29 -31.53 29.50
C ARG A 114 -5.05 -31.55 28.18
N ALA A 115 -4.36 -31.72 27.05
CA ALA A 115 -4.98 -31.72 25.72
C ALA A 115 -5.74 -33.04 25.40
N GLY A 116 -5.50 -34.11 26.17
CA GLY A 116 -6.26 -35.37 26.08
C GLY A 116 -6.06 -36.12 24.76
N ALA A 117 -7.11 -36.80 24.28
CA ALA A 117 -7.04 -37.68 23.11
C ALA A 117 -6.68 -36.96 21.79
N GLY A 118 -6.93 -35.63 21.70
CA GLY A 118 -6.68 -34.85 20.49
C GLY A 118 -5.21 -34.68 20.10
N VAL A 119 -4.27 -35.04 21.00
CA VAL A 119 -2.81 -34.98 20.76
C VAL A 119 -2.15 -36.35 20.81
N ALA A 120 -2.93 -37.44 20.72
CA ALA A 120 -2.39 -38.80 20.73
C ALA A 120 -1.34 -39.03 19.64
N GLY A 121 -1.52 -38.41 18.45
CA GLY A 121 -0.54 -38.47 17.36
C GLY A 121 0.80 -37.84 17.71
N VAL A 122 0.84 -36.77 18.50
CA VAL A 122 2.09 -36.16 18.97
C VAL A 122 2.81 -37.06 19.96
N ARG A 123 2.08 -37.67 20.90
CA ARG A 123 2.68 -38.62 21.85
C ARG A 123 3.31 -39.81 21.13
N ALA A 124 2.60 -40.36 20.16
CA ALA A 124 3.10 -41.46 19.34
C ALA A 124 4.36 -41.04 18.57
N ALA A 125 4.35 -39.85 17.95
CA ALA A 125 5.48 -39.30 17.22
C ALA A 125 6.73 -39.11 18.12
N LEU A 126 6.57 -38.48 19.29
CA LEU A 126 7.67 -38.25 20.24
C LEU A 126 8.23 -39.54 20.84
N THR A 127 7.42 -40.61 20.88
CA THR A 127 7.87 -41.94 21.33
C THR A 127 8.62 -42.69 20.23
N ALA A 128 8.11 -42.61 19.00
CA ALA A 128 8.72 -43.26 17.84
C ALA A 128 10.06 -42.61 17.45
N ASP A 129 10.21 -41.31 17.70
CA ASP A 129 11.39 -40.57 17.32
C ASP A 129 11.82 -39.53 18.37
N PRO A 130 12.92 -39.81 19.10
CA PRO A 130 13.46 -38.91 20.11
C PRO A 130 13.97 -37.56 19.60
N THR A 131 14.31 -37.44 18.32
CA THR A 131 14.88 -36.17 17.78
C THR A 131 13.82 -35.06 17.70
N LEU A 132 12.53 -35.42 17.66
CA LEU A 132 11.43 -34.46 17.72
C LEU A 132 11.34 -33.69 19.05
N TRP A 133 12.02 -34.17 20.11
CA TRP A 133 12.06 -33.48 21.39
C TRP A 133 12.67 -32.10 21.30
N GLU A 134 13.71 -31.91 20.48
CA GLU A 134 14.35 -30.61 20.26
C GLU A 134 13.38 -29.61 19.64
N MET A 135 12.47 -30.08 18.78
CA MET A 135 11.49 -29.21 18.12
C MET A 135 10.39 -28.76 19.09
N VAL A 136 9.89 -29.64 19.96
CA VAL A 136 8.80 -29.31 20.90
C VAL A 136 9.24 -28.47 22.09
N GLU A 137 10.54 -28.18 22.24
CA GLU A 137 11.04 -27.18 23.18
C GLU A 137 10.48 -25.78 22.84
N SER A 138 10.16 -25.53 21.57
CA SER A 138 9.42 -24.34 21.14
C SER A 138 7.91 -24.54 21.34
N PRO A 139 7.21 -23.69 22.14
CA PRO A 139 5.76 -23.75 22.30
C PRO A 139 4.99 -23.69 20.97
N LEU A 140 5.55 -22.98 19.99
CA LEU A 140 5.01 -22.90 18.64
C LEU A 140 5.01 -24.27 17.97
N MET A 141 6.18 -24.91 17.89
CA MET A 141 6.33 -26.19 17.22
C MET A 141 5.50 -27.28 17.90
N LEU A 142 5.42 -27.28 19.23
CA LEU A 142 4.51 -28.16 19.97
C LEU A 142 3.04 -27.96 19.55
N SER A 143 2.60 -26.70 19.42
CA SER A 143 1.24 -26.37 18.98
C SER A 143 1.00 -26.77 17.51
N ILE A 144 1.97 -26.56 16.63
CA ILE A 144 1.90 -26.96 15.22
C ILE A 144 1.81 -28.47 15.11
N MET A 145 2.66 -29.23 15.82
CA MET A 145 2.63 -30.69 15.83
C MET A 145 1.31 -31.22 16.38
N ALA A 146 0.77 -30.61 17.45
CA ALA A 146 -0.55 -30.94 17.99
C ALA A 146 -1.68 -30.80 16.96
N LEU A 147 -1.60 -29.78 16.10
CA LEU A 147 -2.57 -29.59 15.02
C LEU A 147 -2.28 -30.49 13.81
N ALA A 148 -1.01 -30.66 13.44
CA ALA A 148 -0.58 -31.44 12.29
C ALA A 148 -0.92 -32.92 12.44
N PHE A 149 -0.64 -33.50 13.62
CA PHE A 149 -0.77 -34.92 13.91
C PHE A 149 -2.11 -35.29 14.55
N ARG A 150 -3.10 -34.39 14.44
CA ARG A 150 -4.45 -34.62 14.97
C ARG A 150 -5.11 -35.87 14.39
N ASP A 151 -4.87 -36.13 13.11
CA ASP A 151 -5.50 -37.21 12.37
C ASP A 151 -4.64 -38.47 12.28
N SER A 152 -3.33 -38.31 12.19
CA SER A 152 -2.37 -39.41 12.08
C SER A 152 -0.97 -38.92 12.49
N PRO A 153 -0.15 -39.77 13.15
CA PRO A 153 1.25 -39.47 13.38
C PRO A 153 2.00 -39.32 12.03
N PRO A 154 3.15 -38.62 12.03
CA PRO A 154 3.99 -38.50 10.84
C PRO A 154 4.52 -39.87 10.38
N GLU A 155 4.85 -39.99 9.10
CA GLU A 155 5.61 -41.14 8.62
C GLU A 155 7.01 -41.17 9.28
N PRO A 156 7.58 -42.36 9.53
CA PRO A 156 8.93 -42.47 10.07
C PRO A 156 9.94 -41.82 9.12
N SER A 157 10.78 -40.92 9.62
CA SER A 157 11.84 -40.32 8.80
C SER A 157 12.97 -41.31 8.51
N ASP A 158 13.65 -41.09 7.39
CA ASP A 158 14.86 -41.82 7.05
C ASP A 158 16.02 -41.42 7.98
N PRO A 159 16.89 -42.37 8.39
CA PRO A 159 18.09 -42.09 9.15
C PRO A 159 19.07 -41.26 8.28
N GLY A 160 19.02 -39.94 8.39
CA GLY A 160 19.84 -39.02 7.58
C GLY A 160 19.10 -37.76 7.12
N GLU A 161 17.80 -37.64 7.37
CA GLU A 161 17.03 -36.43 7.09
C GLU A 161 17.54 -35.23 7.91
N LEU A 162 17.76 -34.09 7.25
CA LEU A 162 18.23 -32.87 7.91
C LEU A 162 17.11 -32.27 8.80
N ALA A 163 17.49 -31.59 9.88
CA ALA A 163 16.53 -30.97 10.80
C ALA A 163 15.56 -29.99 10.09
N ASP A 164 16.03 -29.29 9.05
CA ASP A 164 15.23 -28.37 8.25
C ASP A 164 14.21 -29.10 7.35
N GLU A 165 14.61 -30.21 6.72
CA GLU A 165 13.70 -31.03 5.89
C GLU A 165 12.57 -31.58 6.74
N ARG A 166 12.90 -32.08 7.93
CA ARG A 166 11.92 -32.54 8.90
C ARG A 166 10.98 -31.44 9.37
N ARG A 167 11.49 -30.23 9.62
CA ARG A 167 10.65 -29.07 9.96
C ARG A 167 9.67 -28.78 8.81
N GLN A 168 10.12 -28.79 7.57
CA GLN A 168 9.26 -28.61 6.39
C GLN A 168 8.19 -29.72 6.27
N GLN A 169 8.52 -30.97 6.61
CA GLN A 169 7.53 -32.05 6.64
C GLN A 169 6.41 -31.78 7.66
N ILE A 170 6.75 -31.32 8.87
CA ILE A 170 5.77 -30.98 9.90
C ILE A 170 4.87 -29.83 9.43
N PHE A 171 5.44 -28.77 8.86
CA PHE A 171 4.66 -27.67 8.28
C PHE A 171 3.76 -28.14 7.13
N ARG A 172 4.23 -29.05 6.28
CA ARG A 172 3.44 -29.64 5.20
C ARG A 172 2.27 -30.46 5.74
N ALA A 173 2.48 -31.23 6.80
CA ALA A 173 1.42 -31.95 7.49
C ALA A 173 0.42 -30.97 8.12
N TYR A 174 0.91 -29.93 8.82
CA TYR A 174 0.09 -28.87 9.40
C TYR A 174 -0.82 -28.19 8.36
N VAL A 175 -0.25 -27.71 7.26
CA VAL A 175 -1.01 -27.02 6.19
C VAL A 175 -2.08 -27.94 5.60
N ARG A 176 -1.73 -29.20 5.32
CA ARG A 176 -2.67 -30.21 4.80
C ARG A 176 -3.81 -30.46 5.78
N THR A 177 -3.51 -30.66 7.05
CA THR A 177 -4.50 -30.93 8.10
C THR A 177 -5.43 -29.74 8.31
N MET A 178 -4.90 -28.51 8.32
CA MET A 178 -5.73 -27.30 8.47
C MET A 178 -6.67 -27.07 7.28
N LEU A 179 -6.17 -27.20 6.05
CA LEU A 179 -6.99 -27.07 4.83
C LEU A 179 -8.06 -28.18 4.74
N ARG A 180 -7.79 -29.37 5.26
CA ARG A 180 -8.75 -30.47 5.30
C ARG A 180 -9.90 -30.22 6.26
N HIS A 181 -9.61 -29.64 7.43
CA HIS A 181 -10.59 -29.37 8.49
C HIS A 181 -11.36 -28.07 8.27
N ARG A 182 -10.73 -27.06 7.65
CA ARG A 182 -11.33 -25.77 7.34
C ARG A 182 -11.51 -25.70 5.82
N ARG A 183 -12.51 -26.43 5.30
CA ARG A 183 -12.80 -26.40 3.86
C ARG A 183 -13.50 -25.11 3.50
N SER A 184 -13.08 -24.49 2.39
CA SER A 184 -13.81 -23.40 1.74
C SER A 184 -14.53 -23.92 0.51
N ALA A 185 -15.76 -23.47 0.28
CA ALA A 185 -16.47 -23.71 -0.99
C ALA A 185 -15.89 -22.87 -2.15
N ARG A 186 -15.09 -21.84 -1.86
CA ARG A 186 -14.59 -20.86 -2.83
C ARG A 186 -13.14 -21.06 -3.24
N TYR A 187 -12.35 -21.77 -2.43
CA TYR A 187 -10.90 -21.91 -2.62
C TYR A 187 -10.50 -23.36 -2.42
N SER A 188 -9.79 -23.93 -3.39
CA SER A 188 -9.20 -25.26 -3.23
C SER A 188 -7.99 -25.21 -2.28
N PRO A 189 -7.57 -26.33 -1.68
CA PRO A 189 -6.33 -26.42 -0.90
C PRO A 189 -5.09 -25.98 -1.69
N GLU A 190 -5.02 -26.36 -2.97
CA GLU A 190 -3.91 -26.04 -3.87
C GLU A 190 -3.88 -24.56 -4.22
N GLU A 191 -5.05 -23.96 -4.49
CA GLU A 191 -5.17 -22.52 -4.71
C GLU A 191 -4.78 -21.73 -3.46
N THR A 192 -5.25 -22.16 -2.29
CA THR A 192 -4.94 -21.51 -1.01
C THR A 192 -3.44 -21.53 -0.75
N THR A 193 -2.79 -22.68 -0.94
CA THR A 193 -1.34 -22.83 -0.81
C THR A 193 -0.60 -21.91 -1.79
N ARG A 194 -1.00 -21.89 -3.06
CA ARG A 194 -0.38 -21.04 -4.09
C ARG A 194 -0.49 -19.54 -3.77
N TYR A 195 -1.65 -19.09 -3.31
CA TYR A 195 -1.85 -17.69 -2.93
C TYR A 195 -1.05 -17.31 -1.67
N LEU A 196 -0.96 -18.20 -0.68
CA LEU A 196 -0.14 -17.98 0.52
C LEU A 196 1.37 -17.98 0.20
N THR A 197 1.83 -18.87 -0.68
CA THR A 197 3.20 -18.87 -1.21
C THR A 197 3.52 -17.56 -1.91
N THR A 198 2.62 -17.09 -2.80
CA THR A 198 2.82 -15.80 -3.46
C THR A 198 2.83 -14.64 -2.45
N LEU A 199 1.93 -14.66 -1.46
CA LEU A 199 1.90 -13.63 -0.42
C LEU A 199 3.19 -13.61 0.41
N ALA A 200 3.67 -14.77 0.84
CA ALA A 200 4.88 -14.92 1.64
C ALA A 200 6.14 -14.47 0.88
N GLU A 201 6.27 -14.86 -0.39
CA GLU A 201 7.36 -14.42 -1.28
C GLU A 201 7.44 -12.88 -1.34
N HIS A 202 6.30 -12.20 -1.49
CA HIS A 202 6.27 -10.74 -1.60
C HIS A 202 6.55 -10.03 -0.28
N LEU A 203 6.06 -10.58 0.84
CA LEU A 203 6.35 -10.04 2.16
C LEU A 203 7.83 -10.17 2.49
N GLN A 204 8.45 -11.30 2.17
CA GLN A 204 9.87 -11.53 2.39
C GLN A 204 10.75 -10.63 1.49
N ASP A 205 10.46 -10.54 0.18
CA ASP A 205 11.21 -9.69 -0.77
C ASP A 205 11.18 -8.21 -0.36
N GLN A 206 10.09 -7.74 0.25
CA GLN A 206 9.94 -6.35 0.69
C GLN A 206 10.34 -6.11 2.14
N SER A 207 10.84 -7.13 2.86
CA SER A 207 11.14 -7.06 4.29
C SER A 207 9.96 -6.53 5.12
N GLN A 208 8.73 -6.95 4.76
CA GLN A 208 7.49 -6.57 5.41
C GLN A 208 6.91 -7.77 6.16
N THR A 209 6.43 -7.54 7.39
CA THR A 209 5.73 -8.57 8.17
C THR A 209 4.21 -8.42 8.07
N VAL A 210 3.71 -7.20 7.87
CA VAL A 210 2.28 -6.89 7.80
C VAL A 210 1.83 -6.68 6.35
N PHE A 211 0.86 -7.46 5.91
CA PHE A 211 0.18 -7.30 4.63
C PHE A 211 -1.08 -6.45 4.76
N THR A 212 -1.22 -5.42 3.92
CA THR A 212 -2.49 -4.74 3.67
C THR A 212 -2.84 -4.84 2.19
N LEU A 213 -4.13 -4.80 1.86
CA LEU A 213 -4.60 -4.84 0.46
C LEU A 213 -4.10 -3.67 -0.40
N ASP A 214 -3.56 -2.63 0.23
CA ASP A 214 -2.98 -1.45 -0.40
C ASP A 214 -1.51 -1.66 -0.79
N LEU A 215 -0.85 -2.69 -0.24
CA LEU A 215 0.52 -3.08 -0.61
C LEU A 215 0.59 -3.88 -1.90
N ILE A 216 -0.56 -4.32 -2.44
CA ILE A 216 -0.62 -4.94 -3.77
C ILE A 216 -0.21 -3.89 -4.81
N ASN A 217 1.00 -4.06 -5.33
CA ASN A 217 1.64 -3.12 -6.25
C ASN A 217 2.04 -3.82 -7.56
N PRO A 218 2.44 -3.07 -8.61
CA PRO A 218 2.79 -3.65 -9.91
C PRO A 218 3.96 -4.65 -9.91
N ARG A 219 4.75 -4.74 -8.83
CA ARG A 219 5.82 -5.76 -8.71
C ARG A 219 5.26 -7.17 -8.52
N TRP A 220 3.99 -7.30 -8.12
CA TRP A 220 3.30 -8.59 -8.00
C TRP A 220 3.02 -9.25 -9.35
N LEU A 221 3.17 -8.51 -10.46
CA LEU A 221 3.00 -9.06 -11.78
C LEU A 221 4.18 -9.98 -12.14
N PRO A 222 3.93 -11.10 -12.85
CA PRO A 222 4.98 -12.03 -13.29
C PRO A 222 5.99 -11.39 -14.27
N MET A 223 5.68 -10.21 -14.81
CA MET A 223 6.61 -9.44 -15.63
C MET A 223 7.68 -8.79 -14.73
N ARG A 224 8.92 -9.29 -14.81
CA ARG A 224 10.05 -8.80 -14.00
C ARG A 224 10.17 -7.26 -13.99
N GLY A 225 10.09 -6.68 -12.79
CA GLY A 225 10.49 -5.30 -12.47
C GLY A 225 9.70 -4.20 -13.21
N TRP A 226 10.44 -3.20 -13.70
CA TRP A 226 9.89 -1.99 -14.33
C TRP A 226 9.00 -2.25 -15.56
N ARG A 227 9.12 -3.43 -16.20
CA ARG A 227 8.33 -3.77 -17.39
C ARG A 227 6.83 -3.93 -17.09
N GLY A 228 6.48 -4.62 -16.00
CA GLY A 228 5.07 -4.78 -15.59
C GLY A 228 4.43 -3.45 -15.21
N HIS A 229 5.20 -2.60 -14.53
CA HIS A 229 4.80 -1.25 -14.17
C HIS A 229 4.49 -0.39 -15.41
N ARG A 230 5.45 -0.27 -16.34
CA ARG A 230 5.28 0.50 -17.59
C ARG A 230 4.13 -0.03 -18.42
N TRP A 231 3.95 -1.34 -18.48
CA TRP A 231 2.90 -1.95 -19.26
C TRP A 231 1.51 -1.60 -18.69
N LEU A 232 1.31 -1.75 -17.38
CA LEU A 232 0.08 -1.28 -16.71
C LEU A 232 -0.15 0.21 -16.90
N ALA A 233 0.91 1.02 -16.71
CA ALA A 233 0.82 2.47 -16.87
C ALA A 233 0.49 2.87 -18.31
N SER A 234 0.97 2.11 -19.30
CA SER A 234 0.67 2.32 -20.72
C SER A 234 -0.77 1.96 -21.05
N ILE A 235 -1.27 0.80 -20.58
CA ILE A 235 -2.68 0.42 -20.76
C ILE A 235 -3.60 1.44 -20.10
N ASN A 236 -3.30 1.82 -18.85
CA ASN A 236 -4.09 2.80 -18.13
C ASN A 236 -4.06 4.16 -18.86
N GLY A 237 -2.88 4.59 -19.32
CA GLY A 237 -2.70 5.81 -20.11
C GLY A 237 -3.46 5.80 -21.44
N VAL A 238 -3.50 4.67 -22.15
CA VAL A 238 -4.25 4.53 -23.42
C VAL A 238 -5.76 4.57 -23.16
N LEU A 239 -6.25 3.82 -22.17
CA LEU A 239 -7.68 3.80 -21.83
C LEU A 239 -8.16 5.19 -21.41
N TRP A 240 -7.41 5.87 -20.56
CA TRP A 240 -7.74 7.22 -20.12
C TRP A 240 -7.56 8.28 -21.21
N GLY A 241 -6.52 8.16 -22.03
CA GLY A 241 -6.32 9.04 -23.19
C GLY A 241 -7.47 8.91 -24.19
N ALA A 242 -7.93 7.68 -24.47
CA ALA A 242 -9.07 7.43 -25.35
C ALA A 242 -10.38 7.98 -24.79
N PHE A 243 -10.66 7.76 -23.49
CA PHE A 243 -11.84 8.32 -22.84
C PHE A 243 -11.80 9.86 -22.82
N GLY A 244 -10.66 10.44 -22.46
CA GLY A 244 -10.45 11.89 -22.46
C GLY A 244 -10.65 12.49 -23.86
N ALA A 245 -10.08 11.86 -24.88
CA ALA A 245 -10.26 12.26 -26.28
C ALA A 245 -11.73 12.21 -26.70
N ALA A 246 -12.44 11.12 -26.43
CA ALA A 246 -13.85 10.99 -26.79
C ALA A 246 -14.75 11.99 -26.05
N ALA A 247 -14.57 12.14 -24.73
CA ALA A 247 -15.37 13.04 -23.92
C ALA A 247 -15.16 14.51 -24.32
N LEU A 248 -13.91 14.94 -24.47
CA LEU A 248 -13.62 16.33 -24.83
C LEU A 248 -13.95 16.63 -26.29
N ALA A 249 -13.77 15.67 -27.21
CA ALA A 249 -14.23 15.80 -28.59
C ALA A 249 -15.75 16.00 -28.65
N ALA A 250 -16.54 15.23 -27.89
CA ALA A 250 -17.99 15.38 -27.87
C ALA A 250 -18.41 16.76 -27.32
N ILE A 251 -17.81 17.21 -26.22
CA ILE A 251 -18.11 18.52 -25.61
C ILE A 251 -17.73 19.67 -26.56
N ALA A 252 -16.54 19.60 -27.18
CA ALA A 252 -16.08 20.61 -28.11
C ALA A 252 -16.85 20.58 -29.45
N ALA A 253 -17.33 19.41 -29.88
CA ALA A 253 -18.18 19.29 -31.07
C ALA A 253 -19.50 20.03 -30.92
N LEU A 254 -20.10 20.00 -29.73
CA LEU A 254 -21.32 20.76 -29.44
C LEU A 254 -21.10 22.27 -29.52
N ALA A 255 -19.88 22.75 -29.25
CA ALA A 255 -19.56 24.17 -29.27
C ALA A 255 -19.10 24.67 -30.66
N TYR A 256 -18.29 23.89 -31.37
CA TYR A 256 -17.56 24.34 -32.57
C TYR A 256 -17.62 23.35 -33.75
N GLY A 257 -18.53 22.36 -33.71
CA GLY A 257 -18.65 21.34 -34.74
C GLY A 257 -17.39 20.50 -34.90
N TRP A 258 -17.08 20.08 -36.13
CA TRP A 258 -15.96 19.19 -36.41
C TRP A 258 -14.59 19.77 -36.00
N ARG A 259 -14.41 21.10 -36.07
CA ARG A 259 -13.17 21.80 -35.65
C ARG A 259 -12.95 21.65 -34.14
N GLY A 260 -14.03 21.80 -33.37
CA GLY A 260 -14.03 21.54 -31.94
C GLY A 260 -13.76 20.07 -31.63
N ALA A 261 -14.42 19.16 -32.33
CA ALA A 261 -14.21 17.72 -32.16
C ALA A 261 -12.74 17.32 -32.34
N PHE A 262 -12.08 17.82 -33.38
CA PHE A 262 -10.67 17.56 -33.65
C PHE A 262 -9.77 18.09 -32.53
N LEU A 263 -9.92 19.37 -32.15
CA LEU A 263 -9.13 19.96 -31.07
C LEU A 263 -9.36 19.26 -29.73
N GLY A 264 -10.61 18.92 -29.43
CA GLY A 264 -10.99 18.19 -28.22
C GLY A 264 -10.39 16.78 -28.17
N ALA A 265 -10.37 16.07 -29.29
CA ALA A 265 -9.74 14.75 -29.38
C ALA A 265 -8.24 14.82 -29.13
N VAL A 266 -7.54 15.79 -29.75
CA VAL A 266 -6.10 15.98 -29.59
C VAL A 266 -5.75 16.36 -28.14
N ALA A 267 -6.48 17.32 -27.57
CA ALA A 267 -6.27 17.75 -26.18
C ALA A 267 -6.58 16.62 -25.18
N GLY A 268 -7.67 15.89 -25.39
CA GLY A 268 -8.08 14.78 -24.52
C GLY A 268 -7.16 13.56 -24.60
N ALA A 269 -6.57 13.27 -25.77
CA ALA A 269 -5.56 12.22 -25.91
C ALA A 269 -4.31 12.51 -25.04
N GLY A 270 -3.98 13.80 -24.85
CA GLY A 270 -2.91 14.25 -23.97
C GLY A 270 -3.11 13.89 -22.50
N PHE A 271 -4.35 13.57 -22.07
CA PHE A 271 -4.65 13.19 -20.69
C PHE A 271 -4.06 11.82 -20.30
N GLY A 272 -3.69 10.99 -21.27
CA GLY A 272 -2.98 9.71 -21.04
C GLY A 272 -1.47 9.85 -20.77
N LEU A 273 -0.86 11.01 -21.03
CA LEU A 273 0.59 11.22 -20.89
C LEU A 273 1.07 11.34 -19.42
N PRO A 274 0.39 12.09 -18.52
CA PRO A 274 0.74 12.12 -17.10
C PRO A 274 0.69 10.73 -16.46
N ALA A 275 -0.28 9.91 -16.88
CA ALA A 275 -0.51 8.53 -16.47
C ALA A 275 0.69 7.58 -16.71
N THR A 276 1.56 7.86 -17.68
CA THR A 276 2.74 7.02 -17.99
C THR A 276 4.03 7.52 -17.34
N ARG A 277 4.12 8.82 -17.03
CA ARG A 277 5.36 9.46 -16.56
C ARG A 277 5.35 9.83 -15.08
N ARG A 278 4.18 10.06 -14.48
CA ARG A 278 4.03 10.62 -13.12
C ARG A 278 4.34 9.59 -12.01
N ILE A 279 4.29 8.29 -12.28
CA ILE A 279 4.50 7.24 -11.25
C ILE A 279 5.98 6.86 -11.09
N ASP A 280 6.75 6.89 -12.18
CA ASP A 280 8.16 6.46 -12.15
C ASP A 280 9.07 7.50 -11.48
N SER A 281 8.88 8.79 -11.78
CA SER A 281 9.72 9.85 -11.20
C SER A 281 9.30 10.19 -9.77
N TRP A 282 8.00 10.33 -9.50
CA TRP A 282 7.55 10.93 -8.25
C TRP A 282 7.64 9.98 -7.04
N ARG A 283 7.35 8.68 -7.21
CA ARG A 283 7.51 7.68 -6.14
C ARG A 283 8.97 7.48 -5.73
N SER A 284 9.92 7.52 -6.66
CA SER A 284 11.33 7.27 -6.37
C SER A 284 12.01 8.43 -5.63
N THR A 285 11.69 9.69 -5.97
CA THR A 285 12.28 10.85 -5.29
C THR A 285 11.62 11.16 -3.94
N LYS A 286 10.30 10.99 -3.82
CA LYS A 286 9.57 11.34 -2.58
C LYS A 286 9.65 10.29 -1.48
N GLN A 287 9.81 9.01 -1.81
CA GLN A 287 9.99 7.96 -0.79
C GLN A 287 11.29 8.17 0.01
N GLN A 288 12.31 8.79 -0.59
CA GLN A 288 13.52 9.26 0.09
C GLN A 288 13.33 10.58 0.85
N GLU A 289 12.59 11.56 0.31
CA GLU A 289 12.35 12.82 1.04
C GLU A 289 11.43 12.65 2.26
N TRP A 290 10.41 11.79 2.17
CA TRP A 290 9.55 11.44 3.30
C TRP A 290 10.25 10.63 4.38
N ALA A 291 11.35 9.96 4.02
CA ALA A 291 12.22 9.34 5.01
C ALA A 291 12.99 10.35 5.86
N ASN A 292 13.07 11.61 5.40
CA ASN A 292 13.89 12.66 6.01
C ASN A 292 13.08 13.83 6.61
N GLN A 293 11.76 13.90 6.40
CA GLN A 293 10.92 14.97 6.96
C GLN A 293 10.02 14.45 8.07
N GLY A 294 10.43 14.70 9.32
CA GLY A 294 9.61 14.53 10.52
C GLY A 294 8.29 15.31 10.38
N ASN A 295 7.19 14.60 10.56
CA ASN A 295 5.84 15.06 10.34
C ASN A 295 5.38 15.94 11.52
N ASP A 296 5.45 17.27 11.40
CA ASP A 296 4.96 18.16 12.48
C ASP A 296 4.42 19.51 12.00
N ARG A 297 3.73 19.57 10.85
CA ARG A 297 3.07 20.82 10.41
C ARG A 297 1.59 20.65 10.16
N THR A 298 0.79 21.15 11.11
CA THR A 298 -0.59 21.56 10.86
C THR A 298 -0.60 22.65 9.79
N HIS A 299 -1.24 22.36 8.65
CA HIS A 299 -1.23 23.24 7.49
C HIS A 299 -1.95 24.57 7.76
N THR A 300 -1.24 25.67 7.55
CA THR A 300 -1.81 27.03 7.54
C THR A 300 -2.21 27.42 6.11
N ALA A 301 -2.98 28.51 5.94
CA ALA A 301 -3.27 29.08 4.62
C ALA A 301 -1.99 29.45 3.83
N GLY A 302 -0.87 29.68 4.54
CA GLY A 302 0.45 29.91 3.96
C GLY A 302 0.99 28.69 3.20
N ASP A 303 0.76 27.47 3.68
CA ASP A 303 1.17 26.24 2.98
C ASP A 303 0.40 26.05 1.67
N TRP A 304 -0.87 26.48 1.62
CA TRP A 304 -1.68 26.46 0.41
C TRP A 304 -1.17 27.46 -0.63
N LEU A 305 -0.89 28.69 -0.20
CA LEU A 305 -0.26 29.71 -1.05
C LEU A 305 1.11 29.26 -1.53
N PHE A 306 1.94 28.71 -0.65
CA PHE A 306 3.26 28.21 -1.02
C PHE A 306 3.15 27.03 -1.99
N ALA A 307 2.29 26.04 -1.75
CA ALA A 307 2.08 24.92 -2.66
C ALA A 307 1.52 25.37 -4.02
N THR A 308 0.71 26.42 -4.06
CA THR A 308 0.13 26.98 -5.31
C THR A 308 1.12 27.84 -6.09
N LEU A 309 2.05 28.52 -5.39
CA LEU A 309 3.07 29.36 -6.01
C LEU A 309 4.38 28.61 -6.33
N LEU A 310 4.70 27.53 -5.62
CA LEU A 310 5.85 26.66 -5.87
C LEU A 310 5.93 26.13 -7.32
N PRO A 311 4.80 25.79 -7.99
CA PRO A 311 4.69 25.59 -9.43
C PRO A 311 5.32 26.65 -10.33
N ILE A 312 5.38 27.90 -9.89
CA ILE A 312 5.82 29.02 -10.73
C ILE A 312 7.36 29.07 -10.78
N VAL A 313 8.03 28.54 -9.75
CA VAL A 313 9.46 28.77 -9.51
C VAL A 313 10.34 27.54 -9.88
N ILE A 314 9.78 26.34 -9.95
CA ILE A 314 10.55 25.10 -10.20
C ILE A 314 10.72 24.85 -11.73
N PRO A 315 11.94 24.61 -12.25
CA PRO A 315 12.20 24.37 -13.68
C PRO A 315 11.39 23.22 -14.32
N GLU A 316 11.04 22.20 -13.54
CA GLU A 316 10.19 21.08 -13.97
C GLU A 316 8.77 21.52 -14.38
N PHE A 317 8.31 22.68 -13.89
CA PHE A 317 7.02 23.29 -14.23
C PHE A 317 6.99 24.11 -15.52
N TRP A 318 8.14 24.41 -16.12
CA TRP A 318 8.20 25.06 -17.43
C TRP A 318 8.04 24.06 -18.58
N ARG A 319 8.12 22.75 -18.30
CA ARG A 319 7.90 21.68 -19.30
C ARG A 319 6.47 21.65 -19.88
N PRO A 320 5.38 21.77 -19.09
CA PRO A 320 4.03 21.90 -19.65
C PRO A 320 3.81 23.19 -20.44
N LEU A 321 4.65 24.23 -20.24
CA LEU A 321 4.51 25.49 -20.98
C LEU A 321 4.70 25.30 -22.49
N GLY A 322 5.63 24.44 -22.93
CA GLY A 322 5.81 24.15 -24.36
C GLY A 322 4.58 23.51 -25.01
N MET A 323 3.92 22.58 -24.29
CA MET A 323 2.66 21.98 -24.75
C MET A 323 1.50 22.97 -24.69
N ALA A 324 1.46 23.83 -23.67
CA ALA A 324 0.45 24.88 -23.53
C ALA A 324 0.58 25.94 -24.63
N LEU A 325 1.80 26.31 -25.02
CA LEU A 325 2.10 27.20 -26.14
C LEU A 325 1.68 26.59 -27.47
N ALA A 326 2.06 25.33 -27.73
CA ALA A 326 1.66 24.63 -28.95
C ALA A 326 0.13 24.48 -29.06
N GLY A 327 -0.54 24.13 -27.95
CA GLY A 327 -1.99 24.06 -27.87
C GLY A 327 -2.66 25.43 -28.06
N GLY A 328 -2.09 26.49 -27.49
CA GLY A 328 -2.50 27.87 -27.68
C GLY A 328 -2.45 28.27 -29.15
N VAL A 329 -1.31 28.11 -29.82
CA VAL A 329 -1.15 28.43 -31.25
C VAL A 329 -2.14 27.62 -32.10
N ALA A 330 -2.26 26.31 -31.87
CA ALA A 330 -3.18 25.46 -32.63
C ALA A 330 -4.64 25.90 -32.46
N SER A 331 -5.08 26.17 -31.23
CA SER A 331 -6.44 26.63 -30.95
C SER A 331 -6.75 28.00 -31.55
N GLY A 332 -5.79 28.94 -31.49
CA GLY A 332 -5.90 30.26 -32.08
C GLY A 332 -6.06 30.18 -33.60
N LEU A 333 -5.23 29.39 -34.27
CA LEU A 333 -5.31 29.20 -35.72
C LEU A 333 -6.57 28.44 -36.14
N VAL A 334 -6.99 27.42 -35.41
CA VAL A 334 -8.14 26.60 -35.79
C VAL A 334 -9.46 27.30 -35.50
N LEU A 335 -9.59 28.08 -34.43
CA LEU A 335 -10.85 28.74 -34.05
C LEU A 335 -10.91 30.21 -34.45
N GLY A 336 -9.77 30.91 -34.47
CA GLY A 336 -9.70 32.36 -34.65
C GLY A 336 -9.36 32.85 -36.05
N TRP A 337 -8.86 32.00 -36.96
CA TRP A 337 -8.32 32.44 -38.26
C TRP A 337 -9.31 33.21 -39.13
N SER A 338 -10.61 32.89 -39.06
CA SER A 338 -11.64 33.54 -39.86
C SER A 338 -12.08 34.92 -39.35
N ALA A 339 -11.70 35.30 -38.13
CA ALA A 339 -12.19 36.51 -37.46
C ALA A 339 -11.09 37.55 -37.14
N GLY A 340 -9.84 37.27 -37.51
CA GLY A 340 -8.72 38.21 -37.41
C GLY A 340 -7.67 37.85 -36.36
N VAL A 341 -6.59 38.63 -36.30
CA VAL A 341 -5.43 38.36 -35.43
C VAL A 341 -5.80 38.47 -33.94
N SER A 342 -6.69 39.40 -33.59
CA SER A 342 -7.17 39.57 -32.21
C SER A 342 -7.88 38.32 -31.69
N THR A 343 -8.67 37.63 -32.52
CA THR A 343 -9.38 36.41 -32.14
C THR A 343 -8.45 35.20 -32.05
N VAL A 344 -7.43 35.12 -32.93
CA VAL A 344 -6.36 34.12 -32.84
C VAL A 344 -5.62 34.25 -31.51
N LEU A 345 -5.24 35.47 -31.12
CA LEU A 345 -4.55 35.75 -29.86
C LEU A 345 -5.43 35.46 -28.65
N ALA A 346 -6.72 35.80 -28.71
CA ALA A 346 -7.67 35.55 -27.62
C ALA A 346 -7.84 34.06 -27.32
N TYR A 347 -8.13 33.26 -28.34
CA TYR A 347 -8.26 31.80 -28.19
C TYR A 347 -6.94 31.15 -27.80
N GLY A 348 -5.82 31.62 -28.36
CA GLY A 348 -4.50 31.09 -28.01
C GLY A 348 -4.09 31.36 -26.58
N LEU A 349 -4.30 32.59 -26.10
CA LEU A 349 -4.03 32.97 -24.71
C LEU A 349 -4.95 32.22 -23.75
N ALA A 350 -6.25 32.12 -24.07
CA ALA A 350 -7.21 31.42 -23.22
C ALA A 350 -6.87 29.92 -23.10
N THR A 351 -6.51 29.25 -24.19
CA THR A 351 -6.06 27.84 -24.16
C THR A 351 -4.78 27.66 -23.36
N LEU A 352 -3.81 28.57 -23.51
CA LEU A 352 -2.57 28.54 -22.73
C LEU A 352 -2.87 28.64 -21.23
N VAL A 353 -3.70 29.61 -20.84
CA VAL A 353 -4.12 29.83 -19.45
C VAL A 353 -4.87 28.61 -18.91
N ALA A 354 -5.77 28.01 -19.70
CA ALA A 354 -6.49 26.80 -19.30
C ALA A 354 -5.56 25.61 -19.04
N LEU A 355 -4.63 25.35 -19.96
CA LEU A 355 -3.70 24.24 -19.84
C LEU A 355 -2.74 24.44 -18.66
N TYR A 356 -2.24 25.66 -18.45
CA TYR A 356 -1.34 25.97 -17.35
C TYR A 356 -2.04 25.89 -15.99
N LEU A 357 -3.16 26.62 -15.81
CA LEU A 357 -3.89 26.63 -14.54
C LEU A 357 -4.50 25.26 -14.22
N GLY A 358 -5.04 24.55 -15.22
CA GLY A 358 -5.55 23.19 -15.04
C GLY A 358 -4.45 22.22 -14.58
N ALA A 359 -3.26 22.31 -15.16
CA ALA A 359 -2.11 21.50 -14.74
C ALA A 359 -1.62 21.86 -13.33
N ALA A 360 -1.53 23.15 -13.00
CA ALA A 360 -1.10 23.64 -11.69
C ALA A 360 -2.08 23.24 -10.58
N LEU A 361 -3.38 23.38 -10.81
CA LEU A 361 -4.44 22.99 -9.86
C LEU A 361 -4.49 21.48 -9.66
N ALA A 362 -4.36 20.69 -10.73
CA ALA A 362 -4.27 19.24 -10.64
C ALA A 362 -3.03 18.77 -9.86
N TYR A 363 -1.90 19.47 -10.02
CA TYR A 363 -0.67 19.14 -9.29
C TYR A 363 -0.75 19.48 -7.81
N THR A 364 -1.19 20.70 -7.48
CA THR A 364 -1.36 21.16 -6.10
C THR A 364 -2.32 20.26 -5.33
N TYR A 365 -3.44 19.91 -5.95
CA TYR A 365 -4.37 18.98 -5.35
C TYR A 365 -3.74 17.59 -5.16
N ALA A 366 -3.06 17.03 -6.18
CA ALA A 366 -2.42 15.72 -6.05
C ALA A 366 -1.45 15.70 -4.85
N PHE A 367 -0.62 16.74 -4.72
CA PHE A 367 0.30 16.93 -3.60
C PHE A 367 -0.39 17.01 -2.24
N VAL A 368 -1.51 17.74 -2.14
CA VAL A 368 -2.27 17.89 -0.89
C VAL A 368 -3.04 16.62 -0.54
N SER A 369 -3.67 15.98 -1.52
CA SER A 369 -4.48 14.77 -1.33
C SER A 369 -3.66 13.56 -0.89
N GLU A 370 -2.39 13.50 -1.28
CA GLU A 370 -1.48 12.45 -0.84
C GLU A 370 -1.03 12.63 0.61
N LYS A 371 -1.07 13.87 1.12
CA LYS A 371 -0.84 14.21 2.53
C LYS A 371 -2.12 14.17 3.36
N ALA A 372 -3.30 14.24 2.74
CA ALA A 372 -4.58 14.16 3.42
C ALA A 372 -4.77 12.76 4.03
N THR A 373 -4.62 12.72 5.35
CA THR A 373 -4.79 11.60 6.29
C THR A 373 -5.40 10.32 5.72
N GLN A 374 -4.65 9.22 5.85
CA GLN A 374 -5.10 7.84 5.77
C GLN A 374 -6.25 7.59 6.77
N ARG A 375 -7.47 7.96 6.42
CA ARG A 375 -8.65 7.50 7.16
C ARG A 375 -9.05 6.16 6.58
N GLU A 376 -8.66 5.08 7.27
CA GLU A 376 -8.97 3.71 6.89
C GLU A 376 -10.48 3.51 6.81
N SER A 377 -11.01 3.43 5.59
CA SER A 377 -12.36 2.94 5.35
C SER A 377 -12.30 1.43 5.09
N ARG A 378 -13.19 0.66 5.72
CA ARG A 378 -13.32 -0.82 5.62
C ARG A 378 -13.75 -1.34 4.23
N GLY A 379 -13.39 -0.69 3.12
CA GLY A 379 -13.75 -1.13 1.77
C GLY A 379 -12.67 -1.93 1.04
N GLU A 380 -13.05 -2.96 0.28
CA GLU A 380 -12.11 -3.76 -0.53
C GLU A 380 -11.69 -3.05 -1.82
N VAL A 381 -12.62 -2.37 -2.49
CA VAL A 381 -12.42 -1.67 -3.76
C VAL A 381 -13.29 -0.39 -3.78
N PRO A 382 -12.79 0.75 -4.28
CA PRO A 382 -11.37 1.08 -4.45
C PRO A 382 -10.63 0.99 -3.09
N SER A 383 -9.29 0.91 -3.09
CA SER A 383 -8.51 0.96 -1.84
C SER A 383 -8.99 2.12 -0.95
N PRO A 384 -8.88 1.98 0.38
CA PRO A 384 -9.23 3.06 1.30
C PRO A 384 -8.60 4.40 0.92
N ARG A 385 -7.34 4.38 0.45
CA ARG A 385 -6.62 5.56 -0.06
C ARG A 385 -7.28 6.19 -1.28
N VAL A 386 -7.56 5.38 -2.31
CA VAL A 386 -8.23 5.88 -3.53
C VAL A 386 -9.62 6.40 -3.19
N ARG A 387 -10.37 5.70 -2.34
CA ARG A 387 -11.71 6.12 -1.91
C ARG A 387 -11.70 7.44 -1.15
N ALA A 388 -10.74 7.61 -0.24
CA ALA A 388 -10.55 8.84 0.51
C ALA A 388 -10.20 10.01 -0.42
N ALA A 389 -9.44 9.77 -1.49
CA ALA A 389 -9.08 10.78 -2.48
C ALA A 389 -10.21 11.11 -3.49
N LEU A 390 -11.13 10.17 -3.77
CA LEU A 390 -12.17 10.34 -4.79
C LEU A 390 -13.14 11.50 -4.51
N ARG A 391 -13.72 11.56 -3.29
CA ARG A 391 -14.71 12.59 -2.94
C ARG A 391 -14.15 14.03 -2.95
N PRO A 392 -13.09 14.34 -2.17
CA PRO A 392 -12.47 15.67 -2.24
C PRO A 392 -11.92 15.95 -3.65
N GLY A 393 -11.55 14.90 -4.38
CA GLY A 393 -11.02 15.02 -5.72
C GLY A 393 -12.03 15.46 -6.76
N ILE A 394 -13.25 14.92 -6.69
CA ILE A 394 -14.36 15.36 -7.54
C ILE A 394 -14.70 16.82 -7.25
N ILE A 395 -14.73 17.22 -5.98
CA ILE A 395 -15.02 18.60 -5.57
C ILE A 395 -13.94 19.56 -6.10
N ALA A 396 -12.67 19.21 -5.90
CA ALA A 396 -11.55 20.03 -6.36
C ALA A 396 -11.48 20.11 -7.89
N ALA A 397 -11.76 19.01 -8.60
CA ALA A 397 -11.85 19.02 -10.05
C ALA A 397 -12.98 19.91 -10.56
N GLY A 398 -14.13 19.88 -9.90
CA GLY A 398 -15.24 20.80 -10.20
C GLY A 398 -14.86 22.26 -9.98
N ALA A 399 -14.27 22.59 -8.83
CA ALA A 399 -13.80 23.94 -8.52
C ALA A 399 -12.74 24.43 -9.52
N ALA A 400 -11.77 23.57 -9.86
CA ALA A 400 -10.75 23.89 -10.87
C ALA A 400 -11.36 24.13 -12.25
N GLY A 401 -12.33 23.30 -12.66
CA GLY A 401 -13.05 23.47 -13.91
C GLY A 401 -13.82 24.79 -13.98
N VAL A 402 -14.48 25.19 -12.89
CA VAL A 402 -15.19 26.48 -12.82
C VAL A 402 -14.20 27.65 -12.90
N LEU A 403 -13.11 27.62 -12.12
CA LEU A 403 -12.10 28.69 -12.12
C LEU A 403 -11.48 28.87 -13.50
N VAL A 404 -11.05 27.78 -14.14
CA VAL A 404 -10.47 27.80 -15.48
C VAL A 404 -11.50 28.25 -16.51
N GLY A 405 -12.73 27.73 -16.44
CA GLY A 405 -13.79 28.06 -17.38
C GLY A 405 -14.20 29.53 -17.32
N VAL A 406 -14.35 30.11 -16.13
CA VAL A 406 -14.67 31.54 -15.96
C VAL A 406 -13.51 32.41 -16.43
N GLY A 407 -12.27 32.09 -16.03
CA GLY A 407 -11.09 32.88 -16.43
C GLY A 407 -10.93 32.92 -17.95
N THR A 408 -11.05 31.77 -18.61
CA THR A 408 -10.96 31.70 -20.08
C THR A 408 -12.14 32.32 -20.79
N ALA A 409 -13.36 32.21 -20.24
CA ALA A 409 -14.53 32.87 -20.80
C ALA A 409 -14.34 34.39 -20.83
N LEU A 410 -13.79 34.99 -19.78
CA LEU A 410 -13.53 36.44 -19.72
C LEU A 410 -12.45 36.88 -20.72
N ILE A 411 -11.39 36.08 -20.89
CA ILE A 411 -10.32 36.36 -21.87
C ILE A 411 -10.88 36.39 -23.30
N VAL A 412 -11.76 35.45 -23.65
CA VAL A 412 -12.35 35.37 -24.99
C VAL A 412 -13.52 36.36 -25.17
N ALA A 413 -14.28 36.65 -24.11
CA ALA A 413 -15.43 37.55 -24.19
C ALA A 413 -15.05 39.01 -24.49
N GLY A 414 -13.87 39.46 -24.04
CA GLY A 414 -13.39 40.82 -24.30
C GLY A 414 -13.26 41.15 -25.81
N PRO A 415 -12.46 40.38 -26.58
CA PRO A 415 -12.24 40.64 -28.00
C PRO A 415 -13.33 40.06 -28.94
N LEU A 416 -14.21 39.17 -28.46
CA LEU A 416 -15.30 38.60 -29.28
C LEU A 416 -16.68 38.98 -28.71
N THR A 417 -17.36 38.03 -28.09
CA THR A 417 -18.71 38.19 -27.52
C THR A 417 -18.84 37.35 -26.26
N LEU A 418 -19.79 37.72 -25.40
CA LEU A 418 -20.14 36.92 -24.23
C LEU A 418 -20.61 35.50 -24.58
N VAL A 419 -21.22 35.31 -25.77
CA VAL A 419 -21.66 33.99 -26.23
C VAL A 419 -20.45 33.10 -26.55
N GLU A 420 -19.48 33.63 -27.29
CA GLU A 420 -18.24 32.91 -27.61
C GLU A 420 -17.37 32.66 -26.38
N GLY A 421 -17.30 33.63 -25.45
CA GLY A 421 -16.64 33.44 -24.16
C GLY A 421 -17.26 32.29 -23.36
N ARG A 422 -18.60 32.20 -23.28
CA ARG A 422 -19.29 31.12 -22.56
C ARG A 422 -19.07 29.75 -23.22
N ARG A 423 -19.11 29.68 -24.56
CA ARG A 423 -18.83 28.44 -25.30
C ARG A 423 -17.42 27.93 -25.03
N PHE A 424 -16.43 28.82 -25.15
CA PHE A 424 -15.04 28.47 -24.94
C PHE A 424 -14.76 28.09 -23.48
N GLY A 425 -15.25 28.89 -22.53
CA GLY A 425 -15.09 28.64 -21.11
C GLY A 425 -15.70 27.31 -20.65
N LEU A 426 -16.82 26.89 -21.24
CA LEU A 426 -17.41 25.58 -20.94
C LEU A 426 -16.51 24.42 -21.42
N VAL A 427 -15.96 24.51 -22.62
CA VAL A 427 -15.05 23.49 -23.17
C VAL A 427 -13.74 23.46 -22.36
N ALA A 428 -13.15 24.62 -22.08
CA ALA A 428 -11.91 24.75 -21.32
C ALA A 428 -12.07 24.29 -19.86
N GLY A 429 -13.17 24.68 -19.21
CA GLY A 429 -13.50 24.26 -17.85
C GLY A 429 -13.77 22.77 -17.74
N ALA A 430 -14.51 22.18 -18.69
CA ALA A 430 -14.72 20.73 -18.74
C ALA A 430 -13.42 19.97 -18.98
N GLY A 431 -12.54 20.47 -19.87
CA GLY A 431 -11.21 19.91 -20.09
C GLY A 431 -10.35 19.92 -18.82
N ALA A 432 -10.32 21.03 -18.10
CA ALA A 432 -9.59 21.16 -16.84
C ALA A 432 -10.15 20.24 -15.74
N ALA A 433 -11.48 20.13 -15.62
CA ALA A 433 -12.12 19.22 -14.67
C ALA A 433 -11.81 17.74 -14.99
N LEU A 434 -11.89 17.34 -16.27
CA LEU A 434 -11.55 15.98 -16.71
C LEU A 434 -10.07 15.66 -16.47
N TYR A 435 -9.17 16.61 -16.72
CA TYR A 435 -7.74 16.48 -16.44
C TYR A 435 -7.45 16.36 -14.93
N ALA A 436 -8.13 17.15 -14.10
CA ALA A 436 -8.02 17.03 -12.65
C ALA A 436 -8.55 15.67 -12.18
N LEU A 437 -9.71 15.21 -12.65
CA LEU A 437 -10.27 13.89 -12.29
C LEU A 437 -9.33 12.73 -12.65
N SER A 438 -8.68 12.79 -13.81
CA SER A 438 -7.75 11.74 -14.24
C SER A 438 -6.55 11.65 -13.30
N THR A 439 -6.09 12.77 -12.76
CA THR A 439 -4.89 12.84 -11.92
C THR A 439 -5.13 12.52 -10.44
N VAL A 440 -6.39 12.50 -9.99
CA VAL A 440 -6.73 12.65 -8.56
C VAL A 440 -7.34 11.41 -7.91
N GLY A 441 -7.73 10.39 -8.68
CA GLY A 441 -8.17 9.14 -8.06
C GLY A 441 -8.64 8.08 -9.01
N VAL A 442 -9.17 8.46 -10.18
CA VAL A 442 -9.68 7.48 -11.13
C VAL A 442 -8.55 6.69 -11.78
N TYR A 443 -7.40 7.33 -12.02
CA TYR A 443 -6.21 6.61 -12.47
C TYR A 443 -5.78 5.52 -11.48
N GLY A 444 -5.66 5.86 -10.19
CA GLY A 444 -5.28 4.90 -9.15
C GLY A 444 -6.33 3.80 -8.93
N ALA A 445 -7.61 4.14 -9.07
CA ALA A 445 -8.70 3.15 -9.05
C ALA A 445 -8.57 2.14 -10.19
N LEU A 446 -8.33 2.64 -11.41
CA LEU A 446 -8.19 1.81 -12.60
C LEU A 446 -6.90 0.97 -12.56
N GLU A 447 -5.78 1.54 -12.09
CA GLU A 447 -4.52 0.82 -11.87
C GLU A 447 -4.75 -0.36 -10.92
N GLN A 448 -5.39 -0.15 -9.76
CA GLN A 448 -5.67 -1.22 -8.81
C GLN A 448 -6.66 -2.25 -9.34
N ALA A 449 -7.69 -1.82 -10.08
CA ALA A 449 -8.66 -2.72 -10.69
C ALA A 449 -8.02 -3.62 -11.75
N LEU A 450 -7.19 -3.04 -12.62
CA LEU A 450 -6.42 -3.78 -13.64
C LEU A 450 -5.45 -4.73 -12.96
N LEU A 451 -4.62 -4.25 -12.03
CA LEU A 451 -3.63 -5.05 -11.31
C LEU A 451 -4.27 -6.28 -10.65
N ARG A 452 -5.33 -6.11 -9.86
CA ARG A 452 -5.99 -7.24 -9.19
C ARG A 452 -6.66 -8.20 -10.17
N THR A 453 -7.21 -7.69 -11.28
CA THR A 453 -7.81 -8.56 -12.32
C THR A 453 -6.74 -9.39 -13.01
N TRP A 454 -5.57 -8.82 -13.27
CA TRP A 454 -4.45 -9.53 -13.88
C TRP A 454 -3.80 -10.53 -12.91
N LEU A 455 -3.62 -10.17 -11.64
CA LEU A 455 -3.13 -11.10 -10.62
C LEU A 455 -4.07 -12.30 -10.44
N HIS A 456 -5.37 -12.06 -10.51
CA HIS A 456 -6.36 -13.14 -10.48
C HIS A 456 -6.28 -14.03 -11.72
N LYS A 457 -6.22 -13.45 -12.93
CA LYS A 457 -6.04 -14.22 -14.17
C LYS A 457 -4.72 -15.00 -14.21
N ALA A 458 -3.67 -14.48 -13.58
CA ALA A 458 -2.39 -15.15 -13.45
C ALA A 458 -2.37 -16.23 -12.34
N GLY A 459 -3.47 -16.41 -11.59
CA GLY A 459 -3.54 -17.36 -10.48
C GLY A 459 -2.61 -17.02 -9.30
N ARG A 460 -2.23 -15.75 -9.14
CA ARG A 460 -1.29 -15.25 -8.12
C ARG A 460 -1.99 -14.66 -6.90
N PHE A 461 -3.18 -14.06 -7.06
CA PHE A 461 -3.96 -13.52 -5.95
C PHE A 461 -5.46 -13.55 -6.25
N PRO A 462 -6.35 -13.90 -5.30
CA PRO A 462 -7.78 -14.03 -5.56
C PRO A 462 -8.50 -12.68 -5.66
N LYS A 463 -9.63 -12.67 -6.38
CA LYS A 463 -10.56 -11.55 -6.47
C LYS A 463 -11.98 -12.07 -6.18
N PRO A 464 -12.64 -11.70 -5.07
CA PRO A 464 -12.24 -10.77 -4.02
C PRO A 464 -11.15 -11.31 -3.08
N GLY A 465 -10.34 -10.40 -2.52
CA GLY A 465 -9.15 -10.73 -1.73
C GLY A 465 -9.43 -10.99 -0.24
N ARG A 466 -10.33 -10.25 0.42
CA ARG A 466 -10.56 -10.45 1.86
C ARG A 466 -11.20 -11.78 2.21
N PRO A 467 -12.20 -12.30 1.47
CA PRO A 467 -12.77 -13.60 1.81
C PRO A 467 -11.71 -14.71 1.82
N PHE A 468 -10.65 -14.57 1.01
CA PHE A 468 -9.48 -15.44 1.06
C PHE A 468 -8.63 -15.21 2.31
N LEU A 469 -8.30 -13.96 2.64
CA LEU A 469 -7.50 -13.65 3.83
C LEU A 469 -8.22 -14.09 5.11
N ASP A 470 -9.53 -13.84 5.21
CA ASP A 470 -10.36 -14.27 6.34
C ASP A 470 -10.45 -15.80 6.41
N HIS A 471 -10.49 -16.48 5.26
CA HIS A 471 -10.37 -17.93 5.21
C HIS A 471 -9.01 -18.41 5.72
N ALA A 472 -7.90 -17.78 5.31
CA ALA A 472 -6.57 -18.09 5.81
C ALA A 472 -6.42 -17.81 7.31
N VAL A 473 -7.16 -16.83 7.87
CA VAL A 473 -7.28 -16.62 9.31
C VAL A 473 -8.02 -17.76 10.00
N GLN A 474 -9.12 -18.25 9.43
CA GLN A 474 -9.85 -19.42 9.95
C GLN A 474 -9.00 -20.70 9.94
N CYS A 475 -8.10 -20.81 8.96
CA CYS A 475 -7.10 -21.88 8.85
C CYS A 475 -5.88 -21.69 9.76
N LEU A 476 -5.84 -20.65 10.59
CA LEU A 476 -4.72 -20.32 11.49
C LEU A 476 -3.38 -20.11 10.75
N PHE A 477 -3.43 -19.67 9.49
CA PHE A 477 -2.23 -19.28 8.74
C PHE A 477 -1.93 -17.79 8.90
N LEU A 478 -2.97 -16.97 8.98
CA LEU A 478 -2.88 -15.53 9.18
C LEU A 478 -3.59 -15.10 10.47
N ARG A 479 -3.24 -13.91 10.98
CA ARG A 479 -3.98 -13.20 12.03
C ARG A 479 -4.22 -11.74 11.62
N PRO A 480 -5.38 -11.15 11.92
CA PRO A 480 -5.64 -9.74 11.65
C PRO A 480 -4.85 -8.84 12.62
N VAL A 481 -4.21 -7.78 12.10
CA VAL A 481 -3.49 -6.77 12.88
C VAL A 481 -3.76 -5.39 12.29
N GLY A 482 -4.46 -4.54 13.05
CA GLY A 482 -4.90 -3.21 12.55
C GLY A 482 -5.77 -3.34 11.30
N GLY A 483 -5.43 -2.60 10.24
CA GLY A 483 -6.06 -2.71 8.91
C GLY A 483 -5.50 -3.83 8.00
N GLY A 484 -4.60 -4.67 8.51
CA GLY A 484 -3.87 -5.68 7.74
C GLY A 484 -3.90 -7.09 8.34
N TYR A 485 -3.09 -7.96 7.75
CA TYR A 485 -2.93 -9.37 8.09
C TYR A 485 -1.44 -9.68 8.21
N ILE A 486 -1.06 -10.47 9.20
CA ILE A 486 0.30 -11.00 9.37
C ILE A 486 0.20 -12.53 9.43
N PHE A 487 1.23 -13.25 9.01
CA PHE A 487 1.31 -14.68 9.30
C PHE A 487 1.31 -14.90 10.81
N VAL A 488 0.67 -15.96 11.29
CA VAL A 488 0.61 -16.20 12.75
C VAL A 488 2.04 -16.31 13.31
N HIS A 489 2.96 -16.87 12.51
CA HIS A 489 4.38 -17.02 12.86
C HIS A 489 5.31 -16.77 11.67
N ARG A 490 6.52 -16.26 11.96
CA ARG A 490 7.56 -16.02 10.95
C ARG A 490 8.03 -17.29 10.25
N GLU A 491 8.17 -18.40 10.99
CA GLU A 491 8.55 -19.69 10.40
C GLU A 491 7.52 -20.19 9.38
N LEU A 492 6.23 -19.91 9.58
CA LEU A 492 5.20 -20.26 8.62
C LEU A 492 5.30 -19.40 7.35
N LEU A 493 5.61 -18.11 7.50
CA LEU A 493 5.91 -17.23 6.36
C LEU A 493 7.13 -17.73 5.59
N GLU A 494 8.22 -18.09 6.27
CA GLU A 494 9.44 -18.64 5.67
C GLU A 494 9.13 -19.96 4.94
N TYR A 495 8.39 -20.88 5.56
CA TYR A 495 7.93 -22.11 4.92
C TYR A 495 7.18 -21.85 3.60
N PHE A 496 6.21 -20.93 3.60
CA PHE A 496 5.46 -20.62 2.37
C PHE A 496 6.33 -19.93 1.31
N ALA A 497 7.31 -19.13 1.70
CA ALA A 497 8.23 -18.48 0.78
C ALA A 497 9.22 -19.47 0.15
N GLU A 498 9.72 -20.44 0.92
CA GLU A 498 10.60 -21.52 0.44
C GLU A 498 9.91 -22.39 -0.61
N LEU A 499 8.59 -22.57 -0.55
CA LEU A 499 7.83 -23.27 -1.60
C LEU A 499 7.88 -22.58 -2.97
N SER A 500 8.20 -21.27 -3.01
CA SER A 500 8.39 -20.53 -4.27
C SER A 500 9.81 -20.63 -4.81
N ALA A 501 10.80 -20.91 -3.95
CA ALA A 501 12.20 -21.01 -4.35
C ALA A 501 12.42 -22.27 -5.21
N PRO A 502 13.13 -22.18 -6.35
CA PRO A 502 13.52 -23.36 -7.10
C PRO A 502 14.38 -24.27 -6.21
N SER A 503 13.93 -25.51 -6.02
CA SER A 503 14.56 -26.51 -5.15
C SER A 503 16.09 -26.58 -5.37
N PRO A 504 16.92 -26.57 -4.31
CA PRO A 504 18.39 -26.62 -4.42
C PRO A 504 18.95 -27.95 -4.94
N ALA A 505 18.12 -28.85 -5.46
CA ALA A 505 18.47 -30.15 -6.06
C ALA A 505 19.36 -30.08 -7.33
N GLY A 506 19.88 -28.89 -7.69
CA GLY A 506 20.86 -28.69 -8.76
C GLY A 506 22.33 -28.68 -8.32
N ARG A 507 22.64 -28.65 -7.01
CA ARG A 507 24.03 -28.87 -6.56
C ARG A 507 24.34 -30.36 -6.65
N ARG A 508 24.89 -30.76 -7.80
CA ARG A 508 25.57 -32.05 -7.99
C ARG A 508 26.39 -32.36 -6.75
N ARG A 509 26.09 -33.48 -6.09
CA ARG A 509 26.99 -34.13 -5.15
C ARG A 509 28.36 -34.23 -5.85
N PRO A 510 29.48 -33.74 -5.29
CA PRO A 510 30.77 -34.26 -5.71
C PRO A 510 30.73 -35.75 -5.39
N GLY A 511 30.85 -36.58 -6.43
CA GLY A 511 30.99 -38.02 -6.30
C GLY A 511 32.24 -38.38 -5.48
N PRO A 512 32.33 -39.65 -5.05
CA PRO A 512 33.23 -40.11 -3.98
C PRO A 512 34.70 -39.75 -4.17
#